data_AF-A0A8G2BFN7-F1
#
_entry.id   AF-A0A8G2BFN7-F1
#
_cell.length_a   1.000
_cell.length_b   1.000
_cell.length_c   1.000
_cell.angle_alpha   90.00
_cell.angle_beta   90.00
_cell.angle_gamma   90.00
#
_symmetry.space_group_name_H-M   'P 1'
#
loop_
_entity.id
_entity.type
_entity.pdbx_description
1 polymer ?
#
loop_
_entity_poly.entity_id
_entity_poly.type
_entity_poly.pdbx_seq_one_letter_code
_entity_poly.pdbx_strand_id
1 'polypeptide(L)'
;MVGGPPPLGSTNFEVRPPATMEPTGTFVGEKVIQLRGDLVRLQDSIRGHNGTLQSLRATTAQNALNYHQTVAGIESRLQVGTTPGNPQLVDQWNSAQRQLEQVNTDISNMNALANRVSSDAALSTYLLESVRAAYGLSGAVEADHEQLAVLEDDTNQTVVLIDRLLTELSDDIRRQSSYAANERNDLNTMAVAIKNGELFGTSLANRSFGGGAMASATPGGASFPAPASTGVAGRRPLVVIRFDRPGVEYEQPLYSAVRRALETRPEAIFDVIAVSPQSANQGRNALDANQAKRNAQTVFRSLQEMGLPPGRVALSAQSAPDARTNEVRIYVR
;
A
#
# COMPACT_ATOMS: atom_id res chain seq x y z
N MET A 1 3.87 0.11 19.65
CA MET A 1 4.87 -0.68 18.90
C MET A 1 4.55 -0.50 17.43
N VAL A 2 5.28 0.41 16.78
CA VAL A 2 5.24 0.56 15.31
C VAL A 2 5.90 -0.71 14.74
N GLY A 3 5.25 -1.35 13.78
CA GLY A 3 5.76 -2.58 13.18
C GLY A 3 7.05 -2.26 12.41
N GLY A 4 8.11 -3.04 12.64
CA GLY A 4 9.35 -2.90 11.88
C GLY A 4 9.14 -3.12 10.38
N PRO A 5 10.13 -2.79 9.54
CA PRO A 5 10.01 -2.93 8.09
C PRO A 5 9.63 -4.38 7.74
N PRO A 6 8.73 -4.59 6.76
CA PRO A 6 8.26 -5.92 6.44
C PRO A 6 9.43 -6.79 5.98
N PRO A 7 9.50 -8.06 6.44
CA PRO A 7 10.53 -8.98 5.98
C PRO A 7 10.35 -9.21 4.47
N LEU A 8 11.46 -9.13 3.74
CA LEU A 8 11.55 -9.50 2.33
C LEU A 8 11.82 -11.01 2.22
N GLY A 9 11.52 -11.60 1.06
CA GLY A 9 11.88 -13.00 0.79
C GLY A 9 13.38 -13.27 0.94
N SER A 10 13.75 -14.49 1.31
CA SER A 10 15.16 -14.94 1.49
C SER A 10 15.55 -16.10 0.59
N THR A 11 14.67 -16.45 -0.32
CA THR A 11 14.84 -17.52 -1.31
C THR A 11 16.01 -17.23 -2.24
N ASN A 12 16.79 -18.27 -2.50
CA ASN A 12 17.85 -18.25 -3.49
C ASN A 12 17.43 -19.11 -4.68
N PHE A 13 17.41 -18.53 -5.87
CA PHE A 13 17.03 -19.25 -7.09
C PHE A 13 18.27 -19.87 -7.73
N GLU A 14 18.51 -21.14 -7.39
CA GLU A 14 19.61 -21.92 -7.97
C GLU A 14 19.17 -22.61 -9.26
N VAL A 15 19.85 -22.27 -10.36
CA VAL A 15 19.58 -22.83 -11.68
C VAL A 15 20.57 -23.96 -11.96
N ARG A 16 20.05 -25.18 -12.07
CA ARG A 16 20.85 -26.37 -12.40
C ARG A 16 21.37 -26.27 -13.85
N PRO A 17 22.67 -26.50 -14.10
CA PRO A 17 23.19 -26.49 -15.46
C PRO A 17 22.60 -27.65 -16.28
N PRO A 18 22.39 -27.47 -17.60
CA PRO A 18 21.80 -28.51 -18.44
C PRO A 18 22.76 -29.69 -18.59
N ALA A 19 22.22 -30.91 -18.70
CA ALA A 19 23.03 -32.11 -18.85
C ALA A 19 23.98 -32.04 -20.05
N THR A 20 25.17 -32.65 -19.93
CA THR A 20 26.12 -32.77 -21.04
C THR A 20 25.63 -33.80 -22.04
N MET A 21 25.57 -33.43 -23.32
CA MET A 21 25.09 -34.27 -24.41
C MET A 21 26.16 -34.38 -25.51
N GLU A 22 26.28 -35.55 -26.13
CA GLU A 22 27.18 -35.80 -27.25
C GLU A 22 26.50 -35.49 -28.60
N PRO A 23 27.19 -34.87 -29.57
CA PRO A 23 26.64 -34.64 -30.89
C PRO A 23 26.34 -35.97 -31.61
N THR A 24 25.11 -36.16 -32.04
CA THR A 24 24.65 -37.36 -32.76
C THR A 24 24.89 -37.28 -34.27
N GLY A 25 25.19 -36.09 -34.79
CA GLY A 25 25.42 -35.84 -36.23
C GLY A 25 24.14 -35.84 -37.07
N THR A 26 22.96 -35.88 -36.45
CA THR A 26 21.66 -35.75 -37.13
C THR A 26 21.22 -34.29 -37.20
N PHE A 27 20.28 -33.99 -38.10
CA PHE A 27 19.63 -32.67 -38.17
C PHE A 27 18.92 -32.30 -36.87
N VAL A 28 18.32 -33.29 -36.20
CA VAL A 28 17.66 -33.10 -34.90
C VAL A 28 18.68 -32.84 -33.80
N GLY A 29 19.83 -33.51 -33.82
CA GLY A 29 20.94 -33.23 -32.91
C GLY A 29 21.48 -31.80 -33.03
N GLU A 30 21.61 -31.27 -34.25
CA GLU A 30 21.96 -29.84 -34.45
C GLU A 30 20.92 -28.90 -33.83
N LYS A 31 19.63 -29.24 -33.97
CA LYS A 31 18.53 -28.47 -33.36
C LYS A 31 18.57 -28.53 -31.83
N VAL A 32 18.83 -29.71 -31.26
CA VAL A 32 19.01 -29.90 -29.82
C VAL A 32 20.15 -29.03 -29.28
N ILE A 33 21.29 -28.99 -29.99
CA ILE A 33 22.43 -28.14 -29.60
C ILE A 33 22.03 -26.66 -29.60
N GLN A 34 21.28 -26.19 -30.62
CA GLN A 34 20.76 -24.83 -30.66
C GLN A 34 19.87 -24.53 -29.45
N LEU A 35 18.86 -25.38 -29.20
CA LEU A 35 17.88 -25.20 -28.12
C LEU A 35 18.55 -25.24 -26.73
N ARG A 36 19.55 -26.11 -26.56
CA ARG A 36 20.37 -26.14 -25.36
C ARG A 36 21.14 -24.84 -25.16
N GLY A 37 21.72 -24.28 -26.22
CA GLY A 37 22.39 -22.98 -26.17
C GLY A 37 21.43 -21.85 -25.78
N ASP A 38 20.20 -21.88 -26.27
CA ASP A 38 19.14 -20.93 -25.91
C ASP A 38 18.77 -21.09 -24.43
N LEU A 39 18.65 -22.33 -23.95
CA LEU A 39 18.35 -22.64 -22.54
C LEU A 39 19.47 -22.15 -21.61
N VAL A 40 20.74 -22.38 -21.96
CA VAL A 40 21.88 -21.88 -21.16
C VAL A 40 21.83 -20.36 -21.03
N ARG A 41 21.55 -19.63 -22.11
CA ARG A 41 21.43 -18.16 -22.07
C ARG A 41 20.28 -17.70 -21.19
N LEU A 42 19.12 -18.37 -21.27
CA LEU A 42 17.99 -18.11 -20.38
C LEU A 42 18.37 -18.37 -18.91
N GLN A 43 19.01 -19.50 -18.63
CA GLN A 43 19.47 -19.85 -17.29
C GLN A 43 20.49 -18.83 -16.73
N ASP A 44 21.41 -18.33 -17.56
CA ASP A 44 22.34 -17.26 -17.18
C ASP A 44 21.62 -15.96 -16.84
N SER A 45 20.62 -15.56 -17.65
CA SER A 45 19.78 -14.39 -17.38
C SER A 45 19.09 -14.50 -16.02
N ILE A 46 18.48 -15.66 -15.74
CA ILE A 46 17.80 -15.95 -14.46
C ILE A 46 18.77 -15.89 -13.28
N ARG A 47 19.98 -16.45 -13.40
CA ARG A 47 21.00 -16.32 -12.33
C ARG A 47 21.36 -14.85 -12.09
N GLY A 48 21.50 -14.06 -13.15
CA GLY A 48 21.72 -12.61 -13.06
C GLY A 48 20.54 -11.86 -12.41
N HIS A 49 19.30 -12.24 -12.74
CA HIS A 49 18.08 -11.70 -12.14
C HIS A 49 17.99 -12.02 -10.65
N ASN A 50 18.31 -13.26 -10.24
CA ASN A 50 18.40 -13.63 -8.84
C ASN A 50 19.45 -12.80 -8.10
N GLY A 51 20.67 -12.65 -8.64
CA GLY A 51 21.69 -11.79 -8.03
C GLY A 51 21.24 -10.33 -7.87
N THR A 52 20.56 -9.80 -8.88
CA THR A 52 19.97 -8.45 -8.84
C THR A 52 18.89 -8.36 -7.75
N LEU A 53 18.02 -9.36 -7.64
CA LEU A 53 16.98 -9.44 -6.63
C LEU A 53 17.58 -9.45 -5.21
N GLN A 54 18.60 -10.27 -4.96
CA GLN A 54 19.25 -10.33 -3.64
C GLN A 54 19.88 -8.98 -3.28
N SER A 55 20.59 -8.35 -4.21
CA SER A 55 21.17 -7.03 -3.99
C SER A 55 20.09 -6.00 -3.67
N LEU A 56 18.98 -6.01 -4.43
CA LEU A 56 17.89 -5.06 -4.23
C LEU A 56 17.20 -5.28 -2.88
N ARG A 57 16.97 -6.54 -2.48
CA ARG A 57 16.43 -6.88 -1.15
C ARG A 57 17.34 -6.38 -0.03
N ALA A 58 18.65 -6.56 -0.15
CA ALA A 58 19.62 -6.09 0.84
C ALA A 58 19.63 -4.55 0.93
N THR A 59 19.64 -3.86 -0.21
CA THR A 59 19.59 -2.39 -0.27
C THR A 59 18.29 -1.85 0.31
N THR A 60 17.14 -2.42 -0.03
CA THR A 60 15.85 -2.01 0.52
C THR A 60 15.77 -2.21 2.02
N ALA A 61 16.25 -3.36 2.52
CA ALA A 61 16.32 -3.60 3.96
C ALA A 61 17.18 -2.55 4.68
N GLN A 62 18.34 -2.21 4.12
CA GLN A 62 19.22 -1.18 4.69
C GLN A 62 18.58 0.21 4.66
N ASN A 63 17.96 0.59 3.54
CA ASN A 63 17.27 1.87 3.39
C ASN A 63 16.11 2.00 4.40
N ALA A 64 15.33 0.94 4.56
CA ALA A 64 14.23 0.89 5.52
C ALA A 64 14.71 0.97 6.98
N LEU A 65 15.85 0.33 7.32
CA LEU A 65 16.47 0.43 8.64
C LEU A 65 16.95 1.86 8.94
N ASN A 66 17.66 2.49 8.00
CA ASN A 66 18.14 3.87 8.15
C ASN A 66 16.97 4.86 8.35
N TYR A 67 15.92 4.67 7.57
CA TYR A 67 14.66 5.41 7.69
C TYR A 67 14.06 5.24 9.09
N HIS A 68 13.85 4.01 9.54
CA HIS A 68 13.21 3.72 10.82
C HIS A 68 14.04 4.21 12.02
N GLN A 69 15.37 4.17 11.93
CA GLN A 69 16.25 4.76 12.95
C GLN A 69 16.07 6.28 13.06
N THR A 70 15.94 6.96 11.91
CA THR A 70 15.71 8.41 11.87
C THR A 70 14.35 8.75 12.48
N VAL A 71 13.30 8.01 12.12
CA VAL A 71 11.95 8.20 12.69
C VAL A 71 11.91 7.93 14.18
N ALA A 72 12.49 6.83 14.66
CA ALA A 72 12.56 6.53 16.10
C ALA A 72 13.29 7.64 16.88
N GLY A 73 14.33 8.24 16.29
CA GLY A 73 15.03 9.39 16.86
C GLY A 73 14.11 10.61 17.01
N ILE A 74 13.28 10.89 16.01
CA ILE A 74 12.31 11.99 16.04
C ILE A 74 11.20 11.69 17.06
N GLU A 75 10.60 10.51 17.01
CA GLU A 75 9.54 10.08 17.93
C GLU A 75 9.99 10.16 19.39
N SER A 76 11.20 9.69 19.71
CA SER A 76 11.73 9.74 21.09
C SER A 76 11.84 11.18 21.62
N ARG A 77 12.24 12.13 20.76
CA ARG A 77 12.31 13.55 21.11
C ARG A 77 10.93 14.19 21.25
N LEU A 78 9.99 13.84 20.37
CA LEU A 78 8.60 14.32 20.44
C LEU A 78 7.85 13.76 21.65
N GLN A 79 8.19 12.55 22.11
CA GLN A 79 7.59 11.93 23.29
C GLN A 79 8.02 12.61 24.59
N VAL A 80 9.27 13.09 24.67
CA VAL A 80 9.76 13.91 25.79
C VAL A 80 9.21 15.34 25.72
N GLY A 81 8.73 15.75 24.54
CA GLY A 81 8.29 17.11 24.24
C GLY A 81 9.46 17.95 23.73
N THR A 82 9.17 18.82 22.74
CA THR A 82 10.15 19.74 22.16
C THR A 82 9.55 21.11 21.94
N THR A 83 10.37 22.09 21.57
CA THR A 83 9.86 23.40 21.17
C THR A 83 9.09 23.29 19.84
N PRO A 84 7.90 23.94 19.74
CA PRO A 84 7.15 23.98 18.49
C PRO A 84 8.03 24.44 17.32
N GLY A 85 8.11 23.63 16.26
CA GLY A 85 8.91 23.96 15.07
C GLY A 85 10.42 23.84 15.26
N ASN A 86 10.90 22.96 16.14
CA ASN A 86 12.33 22.72 16.35
C ASN A 86 13.06 22.41 15.01
N PRO A 87 14.02 23.26 14.57
CA PRO A 87 14.69 23.09 13.28
C PRO A 87 15.47 21.78 13.16
N GLN A 88 16.02 21.25 14.27
CA GLN A 88 16.72 19.97 14.24
C GLN A 88 15.79 18.80 13.88
N LEU A 89 14.55 18.81 14.37
CA LEU A 89 13.58 17.77 14.03
C LEU A 89 13.05 17.93 12.60
N VAL A 90 12.92 19.17 12.13
CA VAL A 90 12.56 19.45 10.72
C VAL A 90 13.65 18.91 9.78
N ASP A 91 14.93 19.10 10.11
CA ASP A 91 16.04 18.56 9.32
C ASP A 91 16.07 17.02 9.33
N GLN A 92 15.83 16.39 10.49
CA GLN A 92 15.72 14.93 10.58
C GLN A 92 14.52 14.40 9.79
N TRP A 93 13.38 15.09 9.83
CA TRP A 93 12.19 14.74 9.04
C TRP A 93 12.46 14.87 7.53
N ASN A 94 13.16 15.93 7.09
CA ASN A 94 13.60 16.07 5.70
C ASN A 94 14.56 14.94 5.29
N SER A 95 15.40 14.45 6.20
CA SER A 95 16.24 13.27 5.97
C SER A 95 15.41 11.99 5.83
N ALA A 96 14.44 11.78 6.72
CA ALA A 96 13.52 10.64 6.68
C ALA A 96 12.71 10.63 5.36
N GLN A 97 12.25 11.79 4.90
CA GLN A 97 11.56 11.91 3.61
C GLN A 97 12.44 11.48 2.43
N ARG A 98 13.72 11.88 2.41
CA ARG A 98 14.68 11.45 1.38
C ARG A 98 14.97 9.96 1.45
N GLN A 99 15.07 9.38 2.64
CA GLN A 99 15.26 7.93 2.83
C GLN A 99 14.03 7.14 2.37
N LEU A 100 12.82 7.64 2.63
CA LEU A 100 11.59 7.02 2.10
C LEU A 100 11.53 7.08 0.57
N GLU A 101 12.05 8.14 -0.05
CA GLU A 101 12.16 8.23 -1.51
C GLU A 101 13.16 7.22 -2.11
N GLN A 102 14.21 6.85 -1.36
CA GLN A 102 15.10 5.75 -1.76
C GLN A 102 14.35 4.42 -1.80
N VAL A 103 13.45 4.17 -0.83
CA VAL A 103 12.58 2.98 -0.86
C VAL A 103 11.64 2.99 -2.08
N ASN A 104 11.10 4.15 -2.48
CA ASN A 104 10.32 4.26 -3.73
C ASN A 104 11.17 3.96 -4.98
N THR A 105 12.42 4.39 -4.98
CA THR A 105 13.37 4.08 -6.05
C THR A 105 13.64 2.58 -6.12
N ASP A 106 13.81 1.92 -4.97
CA ASP A 106 13.98 0.48 -4.90
C ASP A 106 12.77 -0.28 -5.46
N ILE A 107 11.54 0.15 -5.12
CA ILE A 107 10.30 -0.41 -5.67
C ILE A 107 10.27 -0.26 -7.21
N SER A 108 10.74 0.87 -7.74
CA SER A 108 10.82 1.09 -9.18
C SER A 108 11.82 0.14 -9.84
N ASN A 109 12.96 -0.11 -9.20
CA ASN A 109 13.96 -1.10 -9.65
C ASN A 109 13.39 -2.53 -9.60
N MET A 110 12.58 -2.87 -8.59
CA MET A 110 11.91 -4.17 -8.48
C MET A 110 10.92 -4.35 -9.64
N ASN A 111 10.13 -3.33 -9.96
CA ASN A 111 9.21 -3.36 -11.10
C ASN A 111 9.96 -3.54 -12.44
N ALA A 112 11.10 -2.86 -12.62
CA ALA A 112 11.93 -3.03 -13.81
C ALA A 112 12.53 -4.44 -13.91
N LEU A 113 12.90 -5.07 -12.78
CA LEU A 113 13.31 -6.47 -12.75
C LEU A 113 12.15 -7.40 -13.11
N ALA A 114 10.93 -7.14 -12.62
CA ALA A 114 9.76 -7.96 -12.90
C ALA A 114 9.41 -7.99 -14.40
N ASN A 115 9.51 -6.84 -15.06
CA ASN A 115 9.28 -6.75 -16.51
C ASN A 115 10.31 -7.55 -17.32
N ARG A 116 11.59 -7.56 -16.88
CA ARG A 116 12.64 -8.36 -17.52
C ARG A 116 12.39 -9.86 -17.33
N VAL A 117 12.07 -10.29 -16.11
CA VAL A 117 11.74 -11.69 -15.81
C VAL A 117 10.49 -12.15 -16.58
N SER A 118 9.49 -11.27 -16.73
CA SER A 118 8.30 -11.57 -17.55
C SER A 118 8.64 -11.78 -19.03
N SER A 119 9.70 -11.14 -19.53
CA SER A 119 10.18 -11.33 -20.89
C SER A 119 10.89 -12.67 -21.04
N ASP A 120 11.68 -13.06 -20.04
CA ASP A 120 12.31 -14.38 -19.95
C ASP A 120 11.27 -15.52 -19.82
N ALA A 121 10.14 -15.27 -19.14
CA ALA A 121 9.02 -16.22 -19.06
C ALA A 121 8.37 -16.50 -20.43
N ALA A 122 8.25 -15.48 -21.28
CA ALA A 122 7.77 -15.66 -22.64
C ALA A 122 8.77 -16.48 -23.48
N LEU A 123 10.08 -16.23 -23.30
CA LEU A 123 11.14 -16.99 -23.96
C LEU A 123 11.15 -18.46 -23.52
N SER A 124 10.98 -18.74 -22.22
CA SER A 124 10.95 -20.12 -21.70
C SER A 124 9.77 -20.92 -22.24
N THR A 125 8.60 -20.28 -22.37
CA THR A 125 7.41 -20.87 -23.00
C THR A 125 7.66 -21.19 -24.48
N TYR A 126 8.26 -20.26 -25.22
CA TYR A 126 8.65 -20.49 -26.61
C TYR A 126 9.68 -21.62 -26.74
N LEU A 127 10.66 -21.69 -25.84
CA LEU A 127 11.67 -22.74 -25.85
C LEU A 127 11.04 -24.11 -25.61
N LEU A 128 10.13 -24.23 -24.63
CA LEU A 128 9.41 -25.46 -24.36
C LEU A 128 8.58 -25.93 -25.56
N GLU A 129 7.88 -25.02 -26.23
CA GLU A 129 7.13 -25.33 -27.45
C GLU A 129 8.07 -25.77 -28.59
N SER A 130 9.22 -25.12 -28.73
CA SER A 130 10.24 -25.46 -29.72
C SER A 130 10.87 -26.85 -29.47
N VAL A 131 11.09 -27.22 -28.21
CA VAL A 131 11.53 -28.58 -27.82
C VAL A 131 10.46 -29.62 -28.16
N ARG A 132 9.19 -29.32 -27.87
CA ARG A 132 8.07 -30.20 -28.21
C ARG A 132 7.91 -30.40 -29.72
N ALA A 133 8.07 -29.33 -30.49
CA ALA A 133 8.08 -29.39 -31.95
C ALA A 133 9.25 -30.21 -32.49
N ALA A 134 10.41 -30.20 -31.83
CA ALA A 134 11.60 -30.94 -32.26
C ALA A 134 11.39 -32.46 -32.30
N TYR A 135 10.53 -33.03 -31.44
CA TYR A 135 10.16 -34.45 -31.50
C TYR A 135 9.43 -34.85 -32.79
N GLY A 136 8.80 -33.91 -33.49
CA GLY A 136 8.09 -34.17 -34.74
C GLY A 136 8.99 -34.20 -35.97
N LEU A 137 10.28 -33.90 -35.84
CA LEU A 137 11.21 -33.86 -36.98
C LEU A 137 11.62 -35.28 -37.40
N SER A 138 11.62 -35.54 -38.70
CA SER A 138 12.10 -36.80 -39.26
C SER A 138 13.64 -36.86 -39.28
N GLY A 139 14.20 -38.07 -39.16
CA GLY A 139 15.65 -38.30 -39.22
C GLY A 139 16.38 -38.22 -37.87
N ALA A 140 15.64 -38.23 -36.76
CA ALA A 140 16.19 -38.36 -35.41
C ALA A 140 16.65 -39.81 -35.13
N VAL A 141 17.67 -39.95 -34.29
CA VAL A 141 18.04 -41.24 -33.66
C VAL A 141 17.51 -41.29 -32.22
N GLU A 142 17.48 -42.49 -31.61
CA GLU A 142 17.03 -42.66 -30.21
C GLU A 142 17.79 -41.73 -29.24
N ALA A 143 19.09 -41.56 -29.46
CA ALA A 143 19.91 -40.64 -28.67
C ALA A 143 19.43 -39.18 -28.74
N ASP A 144 18.85 -38.73 -29.86
CA ASP A 144 18.27 -37.38 -29.96
C ASP A 144 16.99 -37.26 -29.13
N HIS A 145 16.17 -38.32 -29.10
CA HIS A 145 14.95 -38.34 -28.30
C HIS A 145 15.26 -38.34 -26.80
N GLU A 146 16.25 -39.09 -26.36
CA GLU A 146 16.75 -39.03 -24.98
C GLU A 146 17.25 -37.62 -24.62
N GLN A 147 17.99 -36.99 -25.54
CA GLN A 147 18.48 -35.61 -25.35
C GLN A 147 17.34 -34.59 -25.29
N LEU A 148 16.33 -34.72 -26.16
CA LEU A 148 15.13 -33.87 -26.12
C LEU A 148 14.34 -34.06 -24.83
N ALA A 149 14.25 -35.28 -24.29
CA ALA A 149 13.55 -35.55 -23.03
C ALA A 149 14.22 -34.86 -21.84
N VAL A 150 15.55 -34.92 -21.78
CA VAL A 150 16.31 -34.21 -20.75
C VAL A 150 16.19 -32.70 -20.92
N LEU A 151 16.25 -32.20 -22.15
CA LEU A 151 16.11 -30.76 -22.43
C LEU A 151 14.70 -30.25 -22.09
N GLU A 152 13.66 -31.05 -22.34
CA GLU A 152 12.28 -30.74 -21.95
C GLU A 152 12.14 -30.65 -20.43
N ASP A 153 12.72 -31.59 -19.68
CA ASP A 153 12.73 -31.57 -18.21
C ASP A 153 13.46 -30.34 -17.65
N ASP A 154 14.68 -30.06 -18.14
CA ASP A 154 15.46 -28.89 -17.75
C ASP A 154 14.72 -27.57 -18.07
N THR A 155 14.00 -27.52 -19.20
CA THR A 155 13.19 -26.36 -19.58
C THR A 155 11.96 -26.21 -18.67
N ASN A 156 11.23 -27.29 -18.39
CA ASN A 156 10.09 -27.27 -17.46
C ASN A 156 10.51 -26.81 -16.06
N GLN A 157 11.64 -27.31 -15.55
CA GLN A 157 12.19 -26.85 -14.28
C GLN A 157 12.50 -25.35 -14.31
N THR A 158 13.07 -24.86 -15.42
CA THR A 158 13.39 -23.44 -15.61
C THR A 158 12.13 -22.58 -15.62
N VAL A 159 11.05 -23.03 -16.28
CA VAL A 159 9.73 -22.34 -16.27
C VAL A 159 9.20 -22.19 -14.84
N VAL A 160 9.18 -23.27 -14.06
CA VAL A 160 8.70 -23.24 -12.65
C VAL A 160 9.51 -22.26 -11.80
N LEU A 161 10.83 -22.18 -12.04
CA LEU A 161 11.71 -21.26 -11.33
C LEU A 161 11.40 -19.80 -11.68
N ILE A 162 11.18 -19.48 -12.95
CA ILE A 162 10.77 -18.14 -13.41
C ILE A 162 9.43 -17.74 -12.77
N ASP A 163 8.44 -18.64 -12.76
CA ASP A 163 7.11 -18.37 -12.17
C ASP A 163 7.19 -18.08 -10.67
N ARG A 164 8.02 -18.85 -9.94
CA ARG A 164 8.28 -18.60 -8.52
C ARG A 164 8.96 -17.24 -8.32
N LEU A 165 9.94 -16.90 -9.15
CA LEU A 165 10.64 -15.62 -9.07
C LEU A 165 9.71 -14.43 -9.36
N LEU A 166 8.81 -14.54 -10.35
CA LEU A 166 7.78 -13.53 -10.63
C LEU A 166 6.80 -13.37 -9.47
N THR A 167 6.34 -14.49 -8.90
CA THR A 167 5.39 -14.47 -7.79
C THR A 167 5.99 -13.77 -6.57
N GLU A 168 7.21 -14.14 -6.21
CA GLU A 168 7.90 -13.50 -5.08
C GLU A 168 8.20 -12.03 -5.31
N LEU A 169 8.66 -11.67 -6.51
CA LEU A 169 8.94 -10.27 -6.83
C LEU A 169 7.66 -9.43 -6.79
N SER A 170 6.54 -9.98 -7.26
CA SER A 170 5.23 -9.32 -7.17
C SER A 170 4.78 -9.14 -5.73
N ASP A 171 5.00 -10.13 -4.87
CA ASP A 171 4.67 -10.05 -3.45
C ASP A 171 5.57 -9.07 -2.69
N ASP A 172 6.87 -9.04 -2.98
CA ASP A 172 7.82 -8.06 -2.42
C ASP A 172 7.42 -6.64 -2.84
N ILE A 173 7.10 -6.40 -4.12
CA ILE A 173 6.64 -5.10 -4.62
C ILE A 173 5.36 -4.66 -3.90
N ARG A 174 4.37 -5.54 -3.76
CA ARG A 174 3.10 -5.22 -3.06
C ARG A 174 3.35 -4.87 -1.60
N ARG A 175 4.17 -5.66 -0.89
CA ARG A 175 4.53 -5.42 0.51
C ARG A 175 5.24 -4.08 0.66
N GLN A 176 6.28 -3.82 -0.14
CA GLN A 176 7.05 -2.57 -0.08
C GLN A 176 6.20 -1.36 -0.46
N SER A 177 5.33 -1.46 -1.46
CA SER A 177 4.41 -0.38 -1.83
C SER A 177 3.42 -0.05 -0.72
N SER A 178 2.84 -1.06 -0.07
CA SER A 178 1.95 -0.86 1.08
C SER A 178 2.67 -0.23 2.28
N TYR A 179 3.89 -0.68 2.55
CA TYR A 179 4.74 -0.12 3.60
C TYR A 179 5.05 1.35 3.32
N ALA A 180 5.59 1.67 2.14
CA ALA A 180 5.94 3.04 1.78
C ALA A 180 4.72 3.99 1.80
N ALA A 181 3.54 3.50 1.42
CA ALA A 181 2.30 4.28 1.49
C ALA A 181 1.89 4.60 2.93
N ASN A 182 1.90 3.60 3.83
CA ASN A 182 1.62 3.82 5.25
C ASN A 182 2.61 4.79 5.87
N GLU A 183 3.88 4.60 5.53
CA GLU A 183 4.98 5.33 6.12
C GLU A 183 5.00 6.80 5.70
N ARG A 184 4.54 7.10 4.47
CA ARG A 184 4.30 8.46 4.01
C ARG A 184 3.20 9.17 4.82
N ASN A 185 2.15 8.44 5.21
CA ASN A 185 1.09 8.99 6.05
C ASN A 185 1.60 9.24 7.49
N ASP A 186 2.45 8.35 8.00
CA ASP A 186 3.07 8.48 9.31
C ASP A 186 4.03 9.68 9.34
N LEU A 187 4.85 9.88 8.30
CA LEU A 187 5.67 11.08 8.15
C LEU A 187 4.84 12.37 8.11
N ASN A 188 3.71 12.38 7.41
CA ASN A 188 2.82 13.55 7.36
C ASN A 188 2.25 13.88 8.75
N THR A 189 1.87 12.85 9.51
CA THR A 189 1.40 13.00 10.89
C THR A 189 2.52 13.53 11.79
N MET A 190 3.73 13.00 11.63
CA MET A 190 4.92 13.43 12.37
C MET A 190 5.29 14.89 12.07
N ALA A 191 5.07 15.38 10.85
CA ALA A 191 5.29 16.79 10.51
C ALA A 191 4.40 17.72 11.35
N VAL A 192 3.13 17.34 11.58
CA VAL A 192 2.22 18.10 12.45
C VAL A 192 2.67 18.04 13.92
N ALA A 193 3.12 16.88 14.38
CA ALA A 193 3.67 16.70 15.73
C ALA A 193 4.91 17.58 15.97
N ILE A 194 5.84 17.64 15.02
CA ILE A 194 7.03 18.52 15.09
C ILE A 194 6.63 19.99 15.14
N LYS A 195 5.64 20.40 14.33
CA LYS A 195 5.14 21.77 14.32
C LYS A 195 4.57 22.18 15.68
N ASN A 196 3.87 21.28 16.36
CA ASN A 196 3.24 21.56 17.66
C ASN A 196 4.15 21.26 18.86
N GLY A 197 5.25 20.53 18.66
CA GLY A 197 6.23 20.20 19.69
C GLY A 197 5.88 18.99 20.56
N GLU A 198 4.82 18.26 20.23
CA GLU A 198 4.33 17.11 21.01
C GLU A 198 3.87 15.98 20.09
N LEU A 199 4.13 14.73 20.50
CA LEU A 199 3.73 13.54 19.76
C LEU A 199 2.20 13.34 19.82
N PHE A 200 1.51 13.51 18.70
CA PHE A 200 0.17 12.94 18.53
C PHE A 200 0.33 11.43 18.29
N GLY A 201 -0.46 10.60 18.99
CA GLY A 201 -0.30 9.14 18.95
C GLY A 201 -0.40 8.52 17.53
N THR A 202 -0.05 7.23 17.42
CA THR A 202 -0.03 6.45 16.16
C THR A 202 -1.15 6.83 15.20
N SER A 203 -0.78 7.10 13.94
CA SER A 203 -1.69 7.55 12.87
C SER A 203 -2.98 6.71 12.82
N LEU A 204 -4.15 7.35 12.75
CA LEU A 204 -5.42 6.62 12.64
C LEU A 204 -5.52 5.83 11.32
N ALA A 205 -4.72 6.19 10.31
CA ALA A 205 -4.62 5.50 9.03
C ALA A 205 -4.15 4.04 9.19
N ASN A 206 -3.12 3.80 10.02
CA ASN A 206 -2.52 2.47 10.19
C ASN A 206 -3.43 1.47 10.93
N ARG A 207 -4.41 1.96 11.72
CA ARG A 207 -5.41 1.10 12.38
C ARG A 207 -6.54 0.65 11.46
N SER A 208 -6.71 1.30 10.30
CA SER A 208 -7.76 0.95 9.34
C SER A 208 -7.44 -0.27 8.45
N PHE A 209 -6.17 -0.70 8.40
CA PHE A 209 -5.71 -1.80 7.54
C PHE A 209 -5.36 -3.10 8.29
N GLY A 210 -5.32 -3.09 9.63
CA GLY A 210 -4.89 -4.24 10.44
C GLY A 210 -5.99 -5.23 10.86
N GLY A 211 -7.25 -5.00 10.50
CA GLY A 211 -8.39 -5.82 10.94
C GLY A 211 -9.23 -6.33 9.79
N GLY A 212 -8.70 -7.31 9.03
CA GLY A 212 -9.40 -7.86 7.88
C GLY A 212 -8.85 -9.21 7.41
N ALA A 213 -8.56 -10.12 8.34
CA ALA A 213 -8.32 -11.52 8.01
C ALA A 213 -9.64 -12.30 8.09
N MET A 214 -10.04 -12.86 6.93
CA MET A 214 -10.81 -14.09 6.76
C MET A 214 -12.29 -14.09 7.20
N ALA A 215 -13.18 -13.79 6.25
CA ALA A 215 -14.44 -14.53 6.09
C ALA A 215 -14.91 -14.46 4.63
N SER A 216 -14.65 -15.54 3.90
CA SER A 216 -15.11 -15.79 2.53
C SER A 216 -16.64 -15.96 2.51
N ALA A 217 -17.34 -15.17 1.69
CA ALA A 217 -18.67 -15.49 1.20
C ALA A 217 -18.91 -14.83 -0.18
N THR A 218 -18.83 -15.67 -1.21
CA THR A 218 -19.57 -15.69 -2.49
C THR A 218 -20.04 -14.39 -3.17
N PRO A 219 -19.77 -14.20 -4.49
CA PRO A 219 -20.28 -13.08 -5.27
C PRO A 219 -21.71 -13.34 -5.77
N GLY A 220 -22.69 -12.65 -5.19
CA GLY A 220 -24.07 -12.58 -5.70
C GLY A 220 -24.44 -11.12 -5.96
N GLY A 221 -24.69 -10.79 -7.22
CA GLY A 221 -24.96 -9.43 -7.67
C GLY A 221 -26.13 -8.76 -6.93
N ALA A 222 -25.89 -7.52 -6.49
CA ALA A 222 -26.95 -6.58 -6.18
C ALA A 222 -26.44 -5.17 -6.48
N SER A 223 -27.16 -4.52 -7.38
CA SER A 223 -27.07 -3.14 -7.82
C SER A 223 -26.78 -2.17 -6.67
N PHE A 224 -25.78 -1.31 -6.85
CA PHE A 224 -25.54 -0.16 -5.99
C PHE A 224 -26.80 0.73 -5.94
N PRO A 225 -27.46 0.91 -4.79
CA PRO A 225 -28.38 2.03 -4.63
C PRO A 225 -27.53 3.29 -4.50
N ALA A 226 -27.91 4.34 -5.24
CA ALA A 226 -27.45 5.69 -5.01
C ALA A 226 -27.65 6.07 -3.52
N PRO A 227 -26.77 6.89 -2.92
CA PRO A 227 -26.87 7.23 -1.50
C PRO A 227 -28.15 8.02 -1.24
N ALA A 228 -29.16 7.35 -0.71
CA ALA A 228 -30.33 7.96 -0.12
C ALA A 228 -29.91 8.69 1.16
N SER A 229 -30.14 10.00 1.20
CA SER A 229 -30.06 10.83 2.40
C SER A 229 -31.03 10.27 3.45
N THR A 230 -30.54 9.40 4.32
CA THR A 230 -31.32 8.87 5.44
C THR A 230 -31.44 9.98 6.47
N GLY A 231 -32.65 10.51 6.63
CA GLY A 231 -32.94 11.63 7.52
C GLY A 231 -32.43 11.39 8.93
N VAL A 232 -31.77 12.41 9.47
CA VAL A 232 -31.18 12.46 10.82
C VAL A 232 -32.27 12.79 11.85
N ALA A 233 -33.48 12.26 11.67
CA ALA A 233 -34.58 12.46 12.57
C ALA A 233 -34.55 11.37 13.65
N GLY A 234 -34.11 11.73 14.87
CA GLY A 234 -34.15 10.84 16.05
C GLY A 234 -32.84 10.15 16.43
N ARG A 235 -31.74 10.34 15.68
CA ARG A 235 -30.41 9.87 16.10
C ARG A 235 -29.81 10.81 17.15
N ARG A 236 -29.15 10.25 18.18
CA ARG A 236 -28.38 11.04 19.15
C ARG A 236 -27.01 11.37 18.55
N PRO A 237 -26.59 12.65 18.53
CA PRO A 237 -25.26 13.01 18.08
C PRO A 237 -24.23 12.41 19.05
N LEU A 238 -23.14 11.90 18.49
CA LEU A 238 -21.98 11.47 19.27
C LEU A 238 -21.29 12.68 19.90
N VAL A 239 -21.14 13.75 19.12
CA VAL A 239 -20.53 15.01 19.54
C VAL A 239 -21.31 16.17 18.94
N VAL A 240 -21.48 17.23 19.74
CA VAL A 240 -22.01 18.52 19.30
C VAL A 240 -20.97 19.58 19.60
N ILE A 241 -20.46 20.23 18.56
CA ILE A 241 -19.46 21.29 18.65
C ILE A 241 -20.16 22.61 18.39
N ARG A 242 -20.23 23.47 19.40
CA ARG A 242 -20.84 24.79 19.28
C ARG A 242 -19.77 25.80 18.92
N PHE A 243 -19.98 26.53 17.83
CA PHE A 243 -19.09 27.60 17.38
C PHE A 243 -19.66 28.96 17.81
N ASP A 244 -19.81 29.15 19.12
CA ASP A 244 -20.29 30.40 19.72
C ASP A 244 -19.18 31.46 19.85
N ARG A 245 -17.90 31.06 19.75
CA ARG A 245 -16.72 31.91 19.86
C ARG A 245 -15.68 31.55 18.79
N PRO A 246 -14.76 32.47 18.41
CA PRO A 246 -13.60 32.11 17.60
C PRO A 246 -12.63 31.23 18.41
N GLY A 247 -12.00 30.24 17.74
CA GLY A 247 -10.99 29.39 18.37
C GLY A 247 -11.52 28.40 19.40
N VAL A 248 -12.69 27.80 19.16
CA VAL A 248 -13.21 26.73 20.03
C VAL A 248 -12.26 25.53 20.00
N GLU A 249 -11.77 25.13 21.16
CA GLU A 249 -10.94 23.92 21.31
C GLU A 249 -11.85 22.69 21.35
N TYR A 250 -12.13 22.11 20.19
CA TYR A 250 -12.99 20.93 20.05
C TYR A 250 -12.22 19.67 19.68
N GLU A 251 -10.95 19.78 19.31
CA GLU A 251 -10.16 18.66 18.77
C GLU A 251 -10.01 17.52 19.79
N GLN A 252 -9.67 17.83 21.05
CA GLN A 252 -9.53 16.81 22.11
C GLN A 252 -10.84 16.02 22.39
N PRO A 253 -11.97 16.68 22.71
CA PRO A 253 -13.22 15.98 22.96
C PRO A 253 -13.72 15.23 21.72
N LEU A 254 -13.48 15.76 20.52
CA LEU A 254 -13.81 15.09 19.26
C LEU A 254 -12.99 13.80 19.07
N TYR A 255 -11.67 13.88 19.27
CA TYR A 255 -10.79 12.72 19.14
C TYR A 255 -11.16 11.59 20.10
N SER A 256 -11.36 11.91 21.39
CA SER A 256 -11.73 10.90 22.39
C SER A 256 -13.07 10.21 22.08
N ALA A 257 -14.06 10.96 21.58
CA ALA A 257 -15.36 10.42 21.22
C ALA A 257 -15.29 9.53 19.97
N VAL A 258 -14.57 9.97 18.93
CA VAL A 258 -14.36 9.18 17.70
C VAL A 258 -13.56 7.91 18.01
N ARG A 259 -12.52 8.01 18.83
CA ARG A 259 -11.73 6.85 19.26
C ARG A 259 -12.60 5.82 19.98
N ARG A 260 -13.42 6.25 20.96
CA ARG A 260 -14.32 5.35 21.69
C ARG A 260 -15.38 4.71 20.78
N ALA A 261 -15.85 5.45 19.78
CA ALA A 261 -16.78 4.91 18.77
C ALA A 261 -16.10 3.83 17.92
N LEU A 262 -14.86 4.05 17.49
CA LEU A 262 -14.07 3.06 16.73
C LEU A 262 -13.65 1.85 17.56
N GLU A 263 -13.36 2.03 18.86
CA GLU A 263 -13.12 0.92 19.81
C GLU A 263 -14.33 -0.01 19.91
N THR A 264 -15.54 0.55 19.82
CA THR A 264 -16.79 -0.21 19.89
C THR A 264 -17.21 -0.79 18.54
N ARG A 265 -16.96 -0.05 17.44
CA ARG A 265 -17.33 -0.41 16.06
C ARG A 265 -16.21 -0.04 15.09
N PRO A 266 -15.34 -1.01 14.71
CA PRO A 266 -14.21 -0.76 13.82
C PRO A 266 -14.62 -0.29 12.41
N GLU A 267 -15.79 -0.69 11.91
CA GLU A 267 -16.33 -0.25 10.61
C GLU A 267 -17.23 0.99 10.67
N ALA A 268 -17.25 1.74 11.78
CA ALA A 268 -18.08 2.93 11.90
C ALA A 268 -17.83 3.98 10.81
N ILE A 269 -18.93 4.54 10.30
CA ILE A 269 -18.95 5.68 9.36
C ILE A 269 -19.49 6.89 10.12
N PHE A 270 -18.97 8.09 9.82
CA PHE A 270 -19.35 9.31 10.51
C PHE A 270 -20.06 10.29 9.59
N ASP A 271 -21.21 10.79 10.03
CA ASP A 271 -21.93 11.88 9.34
C ASP A 271 -21.63 13.19 10.07
N VAL A 272 -20.92 14.11 9.41
CA VAL A 272 -20.63 15.46 9.90
C VAL A 272 -21.68 16.41 9.32
N ILE A 273 -22.47 17.01 10.21
CA ILE A 273 -23.61 17.85 9.82
C ILE A 273 -23.36 19.27 10.29
N ALA A 274 -23.25 20.19 9.34
CA ALA A 274 -23.31 21.62 9.60
C ALA A 274 -24.73 22.00 9.99
N VAL A 275 -24.92 22.52 11.20
CA VAL A 275 -26.22 22.96 11.70
C VAL A 275 -26.23 24.47 11.87
N SER A 276 -27.13 25.15 11.15
CA SER A 276 -27.37 26.59 11.30
C SER A 276 -28.71 26.88 11.99
N PRO A 277 -28.80 27.96 12.79
CA PRO A 277 -30.05 28.38 13.40
C PRO A 277 -31.04 28.85 12.33
N GLN A 278 -32.33 28.61 12.57
CA GLN A 278 -33.40 29.07 11.70
C GLN A 278 -33.86 30.49 12.11
N SER A 279 -33.45 31.52 11.37
CA SER A 279 -33.89 32.91 11.56
C SER A 279 -35.03 33.29 10.61
N ALA A 280 -35.82 34.31 10.96
CA ALA A 280 -36.83 34.89 10.08
C ALA A 280 -36.20 35.68 8.89
N ASN A 281 -34.94 36.08 9.01
CA ASN A 281 -34.24 36.88 8.00
C ASN A 281 -33.49 36.00 7.00
N GLN A 282 -33.96 35.94 5.75
CA GLN A 282 -33.37 35.09 4.69
C GLN A 282 -31.89 35.38 4.42
N GLY A 283 -31.47 36.65 4.44
CA GLY A 283 -30.07 37.02 4.23
C GLY A 283 -29.14 36.56 5.36
N ARG A 284 -29.60 36.58 6.61
CA ARG A 284 -28.82 36.08 7.75
C ARG A 284 -28.73 34.55 7.75
N ASN A 285 -29.83 33.86 7.42
CA ASN A 285 -29.83 32.40 7.26
C ASN A 285 -28.79 31.92 6.24
N ALA A 286 -28.66 32.62 5.12
CA ALA A 286 -27.68 32.28 4.10
C ALA A 286 -26.24 32.45 4.62
N LEU A 287 -25.96 33.52 5.38
CA LEU A 287 -24.64 33.75 5.98
C LEU A 287 -24.31 32.68 7.04
N ASP A 288 -25.25 32.41 7.95
CA ASP A 288 -25.08 31.40 9.00
C ASP A 288 -24.93 29.99 8.42
N ALA A 289 -25.69 29.64 7.38
CA ALA A 289 -25.52 28.37 6.68
C ALA A 289 -24.15 28.24 6.01
N ASN A 290 -23.62 29.32 5.41
CA ASN A 290 -22.27 29.32 4.84
C ASN A 290 -21.20 29.21 5.92
N GLN A 291 -21.36 29.90 7.05
CA GLN A 291 -20.44 29.84 8.18
C GLN A 291 -20.43 28.43 8.81
N ALA A 292 -21.60 27.84 9.04
CA ALA A 292 -21.74 26.48 9.56
C ALA A 292 -21.10 25.44 8.61
N LYS A 293 -21.26 25.60 7.29
CA LYS A 293 -20.57 24.76 6.30
C LYS A 293 -19.05 24.87 6.39
N ARG A 294 -18.50 26.09 6.52
CA ARG A 294 -17.06 26.29 6.70
C ARG A 294 -16.56 25.63 7.99
N ASN A 295 -17.29 25.80 9.08
CA ASN A 295 -16.95 25.18 10.36
C ASN A 295 -16.96 23.64 10.25
N ALA A 296 -17.98 23.07 9.60
CA ALA A 296 -18.05 21.63 9.37
C ALA A 296 -16.95 21.11 8.43
N GLN A 297 -16.52 21.91 7.44
CA GLN A 297 -15.35 21.59 6.62
C GLN A 297 -14.05 21.61 7.43
N THR A 298 -13.90 22.56 8.36
CA THR A 298 -12.76 22.58 9.30
C THR A 298 -12.76 21.32 10.16
N VAL A 299 -13.91 20.97 10.77
CA VAL A 299 -14.05 19.74 11.57
C VAL A 299 -13.77 18.49 10.73
N PHE A 300 -14.28 18.44 9.49
CA PHE A 300 -14.01 17.35 8.54
C PHE A 300 -12.52 17.24 8.20
N ARG A 301 -11.83 18.37 8.07
CA ARG A 301 -10.38 18.40 7.86
C ARG A 301 -9.65 17.93 9.12
N SER A 302 -10.04 18.40 10.31
CA SER A 302 -9.48 17.91 11.58
C SER A 302 -9.66 16.40 11.73
N LEU A 303 -10.81 15.83 11.34
CA LEU A 303 -11.04 14.38 11.34
C LEU A 303 -10.10 13.64 10.38
N GLN A 304 -9.83 14.21 9.21
CA GLN A 304 -8.84 13.66 8.28
C GLN A 304 -7.40 13.82 8.77
N GLU A 305 -7.06 14.96 9.37
CA GLU A 305 -5.75 15.23 9.98
C GLU A 305 -5.50 14.30 11.17
N MET A 306 -6.55 13.95 11.91
CA MET A 306 -6.49 12.90 12.92
C MET A 306 -6.28 11.52 12.29
N GLY A 307 -6.64 11.33 11.02
CA GLY A 307 -6.37 10.15 10.20
C GLY A 307 -7.59 9.28 9.89
N LEU A 308 -8.80 9.84 10.01
CA LEU A 308 -10.03 9.18 9.56
C LEU A 308 -10.11 9.26 8.01
N PRO A 309 -10.21 8.13 7.28
CA PRO A 309 -10.26 8.16 5.81
C PRO A 309 -11.44 8.99 5.29
N PRO A 310 -11.27 9.77 4.20
CA PRO A 310 -12.33 10.64 3.67
C PRO A 310 -13.58 9.86 3.25
N GLY A 311 -13.43 8.61 2.78
CA GLY A 311 -14.55 7.74 2.43
C GLY A 311 -15.41 7.27 3.62
N ARG A 312 -14.95 7.46 4.86
CA ARG A 312 -15.68 7.13 6.08
C ARG A 312 -16.38 8.32 6.72
N VAL A 313 -16.30 9.49 6.10
CA VAL A 313 -16.91 10.71 6.63
C VAL A 313 -17.75 11.36 5.55
N ALA A 314 -19.06 11.47 5.80
CA ALA A 314 -19.96 12.18 4.93
C ALA A 314 -20.24 13.58 5.49
N LEU A 315 -20.11 14.60 4.64
CA LEU A 315 -20.43 15.97 5.00
C LEU A 315 -21.84 16.32 4.52
N SER A 316 -22.65 16.89 5.40
CA SER A 316 -23.97 17.42 5.06
C SER A 316 -24.24 18.73 5.79
N ALA A 317 -25.30 19.43 5.38
CA ALA A 317 -25.73 20.67 6.01
C ALA A 317 -27.24 20.67 6.22
N GLN A 318 -27.68 21.20 7.35
CA GLN A 318 -29.07 21.25 7.74
C GLN A 318 -29.33 22.53 8.55
N SER A 319 -30.50 23.12 8.39
CA SER A 319 -30.99 24.15 9.31
C SER A 319 -31.90 23.50 10.34
N ALA A 320 -31.70 23.83 11.61
CA ALA A 320 -32.43 23.21 12.71
C ALA A 320 -33.03 24.28 13.63
N PRO A 321 -34.33 24.18 13.99
CA PRO A 321 -35.00 25.18 14.82
C PRO A 321 -34.58 25.14 16.30
N ASP A 322 -33.97 24.04 16.74
CA ASP A 322 -33.41 23.84 18.09
C ASP A 322 -32.00 24.44 18.26
N ALA A 323 -31.30 24.71 17.16
CA ALA A 323 -29.98 25.35 17.19
C ALA A 323 -30.11 26.86 17.42
N ARG A 324 -29.42 27.36 18.44
CA ARG A 324 -29.34 28.81 18.74
C ARG A 324 -28.11 29.47 18.16
N THR A 325 -27.09 28.69 17.81
CA THR A 325 -25.81 29.12 17.24
C THR A 325 -25.43 28.18 16.10
N ASN A 326 -24.44 28.58 15.29
CA ASN A 326 -23.83 27.66 14.34
C ASN A 326 -23.13 26.54 15.12
N GLU A 327 -23.43 25.29 14.80
CA GLU A 327 -22.85 24.13 15.45
C GLU A 327 -22.61 23.00 14.45
N VAL A 328 -21.72 22.08 14.80
CA VAL A 328 -21.42 20.90 14.00
C VAL A 328 -21.79 19.68 14.82
N ARG A 329 -22.67 18.85 14.27
CA ARG A 329 -23.13 17.61 14.92
C ARG A 329 -22.50 16.43 14.19
N ILE A 330 -21.86 15.54 14.94
CA ILE A 330 -21.27 14.32 14.41
C ILE A 330 -22.12 13.14 14.83
N TYR A 331 -22.49 12.30 13.87
CA TYR A 331 -23.25 11.07 14.10
C TYR A 331 -22.43 9.87 13.68
N VAL A 332 -22.68 8.73 14.31
CA VAL A 332 -22.15 7.44 13.90
C VAL A 332 -23.24 6.68 13.13
N ARG A 333 -22.85 6.10 12.01
CA ARG A 333 -23.63 5.17 11.21
C ARG A 333 -23.08 3.76 11.42
#